data_AF-A0A0B1SG66-F1
#
_entry.id   AF-A0A0B1SG66-F1
#
_cell.length_a   1.000
_cell.length_b   1.000
_cell.length_c   1.000
_cell.angle_alpha   90.00
_cell.angle_beta   90.00
_cell.angle_gamma   90.00
#
_symmetry.space_group_name_H-M   'P 1'
#
loop_
_entity.id
_entity.type
_entity.pdbx_description
1 polymer ?
#
loop_
_entity_poly.entity_id
_entity_poly.type
_entity_poly.pdbx_seq_one_letter_code
_entity_poly.pdbx_strand_id
1 'polypeptide(L)'
;GATYFYIYYKNGDSYSRAIIDDYVRTGDAEVIHLHDRFHRPDWRWQHVEVQECLHRARGHSRWVAMVELDERITPTYYPGTIYDYLKLAVI
;
A
#
# COMPACT_ATOMS: atom_id res chain seq x y z
N GLY A 1 -4.04 13.31 6.42
CA GLY A 1 -4.19 12.15 5.51
C GLY A 1 -2.96 11.28 5.63
N ALA A 2 -2.88 10.15 4.91
CA ALA A 2 -1.61 9.43 4.77
C ALA A 2 -0.56 10.38 4.14
N THR A 3 0.66 10.37 4.67
CA THR A 3 1.74 11.28 4.25
C THR A 3 2.91 10.55 3.60
N TYR A 4 2.86 9.22 3.54
CA TYR A 4 3.91 8.39 2.98
C TYR A 4 3.35 7.03 2.55
N PHE A 5 3.86 6.48 1.45
CA PHE A 5 3.38 5.22 0.87
C PHE A 5 4.51 4.20 0.66
N TYR A 6 4.26 2.95 1.03
CA TYR A 6 5.07 1.82 0.59
C TYR A 6 4.33 1.13 -0.56
N ILE A 7 4.97 1.04 -1.72
CA ILE A 7 4.37 0.47 -2.94
C ILE A 7 5.10 -0.84 -3.29
N TYR A 8 4.39 -1.96 -3.16
CA TYR A 8 4.87 -3.26 -3.61
C TYR A 8 4.57 -3.39 -5.10
N TYR A 9 5.62 -3.25 -5.92
CA TYR A 9 5.47 -3.23 -7.37
C TYR A 9 5.99 -4.52 -8.00
N LYS A 10 5.04 -5.31 -8.48
CA LYS A 10 5.28 -6.51 -9.27
C LYS A 10 5.49 -6.16 -10.74
N ASN A 11 4.40 -5.76 -11.40
CA ASN A 11 4.36 -5.43 -12.83
C ASN A 11 3.40 -4.24 -13.02
N GLY A 12 3.54 -3.53 -14.13
CA GLY A 12 2.57 -2.52 -14.57
C GLY A 12 2.95 -1.98 -15.94
N ASP A 13 2.06 -1.20 -16.55
CA ASP A 13 2.39 -0.52 -17.79
C ASP A 13 3.30 0.70 -17.55
N SER A 14 3.78 1.29 -18.65
CA SER A 14 4.66 2.45 -18.61
C SER A 14 4.00 3.69 -17.99
N TYR A 15 2.68 3.80 -18.08
CA TYR A 15 1.94 4.92 -17.51
C TYR A 15 1.86 4.80 -15.98
N SER A 16 1.44 3.65 -15.46
CA SER A 16 1.47 3.36 -14.02
C SER A 16 2.87 3.53 -13.45
N ARG A 17 3.90 3.08 -14.18
CA ARG A 17 5.29 3.24 -13.74
C ARG A 17 5.69 4.71 -13.64
N ALA A 18 5.37 5.53 -14.64
CA ALA A 18 5.69 6.95 -14.64
C ALA A 18 5.03 7.70 -13.46
N ILE A 19 3.80 7.35 -13.10
CA ILE A 19 3.14 7.92 -11.92
C ILE A 19 3.88 7.51 -10.64
N ILE A 20 4.16 6.23 -10.46
CA ILE A 20 4.86 5.73 -9.27
C ILE A 20 6.23 6.41 -9.13
N ASP A 21 6.97 6.55 -10.24
CA ASP A 21 8.27 7.22 -10.25
C ASP A 21 8.18 8.69 -9.82
N ASP A 22 7.09 9.39 -10.14
CA ASP A 22 6.89 10.77 -9.70
C ASP A 22 6.71 10.86 -8.17
N TYR A 23 5.96 9.94 -7.57
CA TYR A 23 5.79 9.87 -6.09
C TYR A 23 7.09 9.50 -5.38
N VAL A 24 7.91 8.64 -6.00
CA VAL A 24 9.26 8.35 -5.48
C VAL A 24 10.14 9.59 -5.58
N ARG A 25 10.09 10.32 -6.70
CA ARG A 25 10.88 11.53 -6.95
C ARG A 25 10.54 12.65 -5.96
N THR A 26 9.28 12.79 -5.55
CA THR A 26 8.85 13.78 -4.53
C THR A 26 9.17 13.33 -3.10
N GLY A 27 9.51 12.07 -2.90
CA GLY A 27 9.74 11.49 -1.58
C GLY A 27 8.45 11.10 -0.85
N ASP A 28 7.32 11.02 -1.56
CA ASP A 28 6.03 10.63 -1.01
C ASP A 28 5.85 9.09 -0.98
N ALA A 29 6.66 8.35 -1.74
CA ALA A 29 6.61 6.89 -1.78
C ALA A 29 7.99 6.22 -1.84
N GLU A 30 8.06 5.00 -1.31
CA GLU A 30 9.12 4.03 -1.56
C GLU A 30 8.55 2.84 -2.34
N VAL A 31 9.26 2.40 -3.38
CA VAL A 31 8.87 1.21 -4.16
C VAL A 31 9.71 0.01 -3.72
N ILE A 32 9.03 -1.08 -3.40
CA ILE A 32 9.62 -2.35 -3.00
C ILE A 32 9.35 -3.38 -4.10
N HIS A 33 10.42 -4.00 -4.59
CA HIS A 33 10.36 -5.10 -5.54
C HIS A 33 10.72 -6.39 -4.81
N LEU A 34 9.73 -7.27 -4.59
CA LEU A 34 9.93 -8.50 -3.82
C LEU A 34 10.34 -9.71 -4.68
N HIS A 35 10.38 -9.58 -6.00
CA HIS A 35 10.75 -10.68 -6.88
C HIS A 35 12.23 -11.07 -6.70
N ASP A 36 12.45 -12.19 -5.98
CA ASP A 36 13.76 -12.79 -5.77
C ASP A 36 14.16 -13.70 -6.96
N ARG A 37 15.33 -14.36 -6.84
CA ARG A 37 15.83 -15.29 -7.87
C ARG A 37 15.03 -16.59 -7.98
N PHE A 38 14.05 -16.80 -7.10
CA PHE A 38 13.22 -18.00 -7.05
C PHE A 38 11.82 -17.69 -7.57
N HIS A 39 11.42 -18.43 -8.60
CA HIS A 39 10.06 -18.32 -9.09
C HIS A 39 9.08 -18.86 -8.04
N ARG A 40 8.20 -17.98 -7.53
CA ARG A 40 7.07 -18.34 -6.68
C ARG A 40 5.77 -17.96 -7.40
N PRO A 41 4.70 -18.76 -7.28
CA PRO A 41 3.37 -18.35 -7.71
C PRO A 41 2.98 -17.00 -7.12
N ASP A 42 2.33 -16.16 -7.91
CA ASP A 42 2.00 -14.77 -7.57
C ASP A 42 1.31 -14.61 -6.22
N TRP A 43 0.32 -15.45 -5.94
CA TRP A 43 -0.44 -15.44 -4.68
C TRP A 43 0.43 -15.69 -3.43
N ARG A 44 1.63 -16.26 -3.58
CA ARG A 44 2.56 -16.44 -2.45
C ARG A 44 3.32 -15.17 -2.08
N TRP A 45 3.40 -14.19 -2.98
CA TRP A 45 4.06 -12.92 -2.70
C TRP A 45 3.22 -12.03 -1.79
N GLN A 46 1.89 -12.11 -1.87
CA GLN A 46 0.97 -11.34 -1.03
C GLN A 46 1.27 -11.48 0.47
N HIS A 47 1.56 -12.70 0.95
CA HIS A 47 1.91 -12.90 2.36
C HIS A 47 3.23 -12.22 2.74
N VAL A 48 4.21 -12.19 1.84
CA VAL A 48 5.51 -11.53 2.07
C VAL A 48 5.35 -10.01 2.05
N GLU A 49 4.60 -9.49 1.06
CA GLU A 49 4.23 -8.08 0.94
C GLU A 49 3.57 -7.57 2.22
N VAL A 50 2.58 -8.32 2.73
CA VAL A 50 1.86 -7.92 3.94
C VAL A 50 2.77 -7.88 5.16
N GLN A 51 3.60 -8.91 5.36
CA GLN A 51 4.49 -8.96 6.52
C GLN A 51 5.60 -7.89 6.45
N GLU A 52 6.18 -7.66 5.28
CA GLU A 52 7.24 -6.65 5.10
C GLU A 52 6.68 -5.24 5.29
N CYS A 53 5.48 -4.95 4.78
CA CYS A 53 4.81 -3.66 4.94
C CYS A 53 4.54 -3.34 6.40
N LEU A 54 3.95 -4.31 7.12
CA LEU A 54 3.69 -4.14 8.55
C LEU A 54 4.98 -3.94 9.33
N HIS A 55 6.06 -4.66 8.99
CA HIS A 55 7.35 -4.51 9.64
C HIS A 55 7.96 -3.13 9.40
N ARG A 56 7.98 -2.67 8.14
CA ARG A 56 8.59 -1.41 7.72
C ARG A 56 7.80 -0.19 8.22
N ALA A 57 6.48 -0.32 8.34
CA ALA A 57 5.65 0.74 8.89
C ALA A 57 5.77 0.89 10.42
N ARG A 58 6.43 -0.05 11.13
CA ARG A 58 6.64 0.06 12.57
C ARG A 58 7.45 1.32 12.89
N GLY A 59 6.89 2.17 13.74
CA GLY A 59 7.52 3.43 14.15
C GLY A 59 7.28 4.60 13.20
N HIS A 60 6.73 4.36 12.01
CA HIS A 60 6.39 5.43 11.06
C HIS A 60 4.95 5.93 11.24
N SER A 61 4.03 5.07 11.69
CA SER A 61 2.64 5.43 11.92
C SER A 61 2.01 4.60 13.05
N ARG A 62 0.92 5.13 13.64
CA ARG A 62 0.07 4.41 14.59
C ARG A 62 -0.88 3.42 13.91
N TRP A 63 -1.12 3.59 12.61
CA TRP A 63 -2.01 2.75 11.81
C TRP A 63 -1.44 2.60 10.40
N VAL A 64 -1.76 1.48 9.76
CA VAL A 64 -1.40 1.18 8.38
C VAL A 64 -2.66 0.74 7.67
N ALA A 65 -2.92 1.32 6.50
CA ALA A 65 -3.93 0.78 5.58
C ALA A 65 -3.19 0.04 4.47
N MET A 66 -3.67 -1.16 4.17
CA MET A 66 -3.16 -1.99 3.09
C MET A 66 -4.26 -2.04 2.04
N VAL A 67 -3.92 -1.63 0.82
CA VAL A 67 -4.88 -1.41 -0.26
C VAL A 67 -4.21 -1.87 -1.55
N GLU A 68 -4.89 -2.69 -2.34
CA GLU A 68 -4.44 -3.03 -3.68
C GLU A 68 -4.68 -1.83 -4.61
N LEU A 69 -3.74 -1.53 -5.51
CA LEU A 69 -3.81 -0.30 -6.33
C LEU A 69 -4.93 -0.34 -7.39
N ASP A 70 -5.50 -1.50 -7.67
CA ASP A 70 -6.70 -1.69 -8.48
C ASP A 70 -8.01 -1.57 -7.66
N GLU A 71 -7.91 -1.44 -6.33
CA GLU A 71 -9.06 -1.21 -5.46
C GLU A 71 -9.40 0.27 -5.35
N ARG A 72 -10.69 0.58 -5.50
CA ARG A 72 -11.21 1.93 -5.38
C ARG A 72 -11.67 2.19 -3.94
N ILE A 73 -10.97 3.08 -3.23
CA ILE A 73 -11.49 3.65 -1.98
C ILE A 73 -12.54 4.71 -2.32
N THR A 74 -13.79 4.45 -1.96
CA THR A 74 -14.89 5.39 -2.22
C THR A 74 -15.51 5.83 -0.90
N PRO A 75 -15.81 7.12 -0.69
CA PRO A 75 -16.55 7.55 0.49
C PRO A 75 -17.91 6.84 0.53
N THR A 76 -18.26 6.29 1.69
CA THR A 76 -19.61 5.80 1.93
C THR A 76 -20.52 6.99 2.25
N TYR A 77 -21.83 6.75 2.40
CA TYR A 77 -22.76 7.76 2.96
C TYR A 77 -22.49 8.09 4.44
N TYR A 78 -21.37 7.62 5.00
CA TYR A 78 -21.00 7.86 6.38
C TYR A 78 -20.59 9.32 6.58
N PRO A 79 -21.28 10.07 7.46
CA PRO A 79 -20.90 11.43 7.79
C PRO A 79 -19.75 11.39 8.81
N GLY A 80 -18.51 11.24 8.33
CA GLY A 80 -17.32 11.26 9.19
C GLY A 80 -16.03 10.94 8.44
N THR A 81 -14.90 10.97 9.14
CA THR A 81 -13.61 10.62 8.55
C THR A 81 -13.45 9.10 8.43
N ILE A 82 -12.50 8.64 7.60
CA ILE A 82 -12.11 7.21 7.55
C ILE A 82 -11.72 6.70 8.95
N TYR A 83 -11.09 7.54 9.78
CA TYR A 83 -10.75 7.18 11.15
C TYR A 83 -11.98 6.96 12.04
N ASP A 84 -13.00 7.81 11.91
CA ASP A 84 -14.26 7.65 12.65
C ASP A 84 -15.00 6.38 12.20
N TYR A 85 -14.98 6.09 10.90
CA TYR A 85 -15.51 4.86 10.34
C TYR A 85 -14.79 3.61 10.88
N LEU A 86 -13.45 3.61 10.88
CA LEU A 86 -12.65 2.48 11.35
C LEU A 86 -12.83 2.21 12.85
N LYS A 87 -13.16 3.21 13.67
CA LYS A 87 -13.51 2.98 15.09
C LYS A 87 -14.82 2.21 15.28
N LEU A 88 -15.74 2.28 14.32
CA LEU A 88 -17.00 1.54 14.37
C LEU A 88 -16.82 0.08 13.97
N ALA A 89 -15.81 -0.20 13.15
CA ALA A 89 -15.39 -1.55 12.84
C ALA A 89 -14.64 -2.13 14.05
N VAL A 90 -15.39 -2.67 15.01
CA VAL A 90 -14.82 -3.48 16.08
C VAL A 90 -14.14 -4.69 15.45
N ILE A 91 -12.81 -4.72 15.50
CA ILE A 91 -11.98 -5.91 15.29
C ILE A 91 -11.53 -6.39 16.66
#